data_AF-A0A0D0PF04-F1
#
_entry.id   AF-A0A0D0PF04-F1
#
_cell.length_a   1.000
_cell.length_b   1.000
_cell.length_c   1.000
_cell.angle_alpha   90.00
_cell.angle_beta   90.00
_cell.angle_gamma   90.00
#
_symmetry.space_group_name_H-M   'P 1'
#
loop_
_entity.id
_entity.type
_entity.pdbx_description
1 polymer ?
#
loop_
_entity_poly.entity_id
_entity_poly.type
_entity_poly.pdbx_seq_one_letter_code
_entity_poly.pdbx_strand_id
1 'polypeptide(L)'
;AISAFIGTTQVGWVIGNRPPVMLTQESALWMTVMSYLAMLGGVAVMGAFIHWMARTYDANPSLARCVAFATYTATPLFIGGLAALYPHMWLGMIVGTAAICYTVYLLYVGLPTFMNIPQDEGFLFSSSVLAVGLVVLVAIMAFTVIVWGLGVGPVYTN
;
A
#
# COMPACT_ATOMS: atom_id res chain seq x y z
N ALA A 1 -6.25 0.68 -8.03
CA ALA A 1 -7.49 -0.10 -8.24
C ALA A 1 -7.89 -0.10 -9.72
N ILE A 2 -8.36 1.02 -10.28
CA ILE A 2 -8.78 1.08 -11.70
C ILE A 2 -7.62 0.76 -12.68
N SER A 3 -6.42 1.28 -12.42
CA SER A 3 -5.21 0.95 -13.21
C SER A 3 -4.94 -0.55 -13.25
N ALA A 4 -5.03 -1.22 -12.10
CA ALA A 4 -4.83 -2.66 -11.97
C ALA A 4 -5.95 -3.46 -12.67
N PHE A 5 -7.20 -2.99 -12.59
CA PHE A 5 -8.32 -3.59 -13.34
C PHE A 5 -8.07 -3.56 -14.85
N ILE A 6 -7.71 -2.40 -15.39
CA ILE A 6 -7.44 -2.22 -16.83
C ILE A 6 -6.21 -3.04 -17.23
N GLY A 7 -5.12 -2.97 -16.48
CA GLY A 7 -3.90 -3.72 -16.79
C GLY A 7 -4.11 -5.23 -16.78
N THR A 8 -4.88 -5.76 -15.83
CA THR A 8 -5.11 -7.21 -15.71
C THR A 8 -6.15 -7.76 -16.69
N THR A 9 -7.07 -6.92 -17.17
CA THR A 9 -8.16 -7.35 -18.09
C THR A 9 -7.91 -7.01 -19.56
N GLN A 10 -7.22 -5.90 -19.87
CA GLN A 10 -7.03 -5.41 -21.24
C GLN A 10 -5.59 -5.53 -21.75
N VAL A 11 -4.59 -5.49 -20.87
CA VAL A 11 -3.18 -5.62 -21.28
C VAL A 11 -2.66 -7.04 -21.03
N GLY A 12 -2.96 -7.61 -19.86
CA GLY A 12 -2.51 -8.93 -19.46
C GLY A 12 -1.04 -8.97 -19.04
N TRP A 13 -0.70 -9.87 -18.12
CA TRP A 13 0.67 -10.02 -17.63
C TRP A 13 1.50 -10.87 -18.59
N VAL A 14 2.62 -10.34 -19.05
CA VAL A 14 3.61 -11.08 -19.84
C VAL A 14 4.75 -11.50 -18.93
N ILE A 15 4.91 -12.81 -18.72
CA ILE A 15 6.01 -13.40 -17.94
C ILE A 15 6.95 -14.12 -18.90
N GLY A 16 8.15 -13.56 -19.09
CA GLY A 16 9.12 -14.08 -20.05
C GLY A 16 8.61 -13.98 -21.48
N ASN A 17 8.68 -15.07 -22.24
CA ASN A 17 8.26 -15.13 -23.65
C ASN A 17 6.88 -15.78 -23.86
N ARG A 18 6.05 -15.84 -22.81
CA ARG A 18 4.71 -16.45 -22.86
C ARG A 18 3.66 -15.43 -23.32
N PRO A 19 2.56 -15.86 -23.96
CA PRO A 19 1.45 -14.98 -24.28
C PRO A 19 0.87 -14.32 -23.01
N PRO A 20 0.33 -13.09 -23.14
CA PRO A 20 -0.20 -12.34 -22.01
C PRO A 20 -1.33 -13.10 -21.32
N VAL A 21 -1.23 -13.26 -20.00
CA VAL A 21 -2.25 -13.89 -19.18
C VAL A 21 -3.21 -12.81 -18.67
N MET A 22 -4.48 -12.92 -19.06
CA MET A 22 -5.53 -11.97 -18.70
C MET A 22 -6.49 -12.59 -17.67
N LEU A 23 -7.09 -11.74 -16.84
CA LEU A 23 -8.17 -12.14 -15.93
C LEU A 23 -9.53 -11.90 -16.58
N THR A 24 -10.48 -12.77 -16.24
CA THR A 24 -11.91 -12.54 -16.54
C THR A 24 -12.39 -11.25 -15.89
N GLN A 25 -13.26 -10.51 -16.56
CA GLN A 25 -13.75 -9.21 -16.07
C GLN A 25 -14.44 -9.34 -14.70
N GLU A 26 -15.18 -10.41 -14.46
CA GLU A 26 -15.88 -10.67 -13.20
C GLU A 26 -14.91 -10.85 -12.02
N SER A 27 -13.89 -11.71 -12.18
CA SER A 27 -12.88 -11.89 -11.13
C SER A 27 -12.04 -10.63 -10.90
N ALA A 28 -11.68 -9.93 -11.98
CA ALA A 28 -10.92 -8.69 -11.90
C ALA A 28 -11.70 -7.58 -11.18
N LEU A 29 -13.02 -7.47 -11.36
CA LEU A 29 -13.87 -6.51 -10.66
C LEU A 29 -13.84 -6.76 -9.15
N TRP A 30 -14.09 -8.00 -8.74
CA TRP A 30 -14.12 -8.35 -7.33
C TRP A 30 -12.75 -8.12 -6.64
N MET A 31 -11.67 -8.54 -7.29
CA MET A 31 -10.30 -8.31 -6.80
C MET A 31 -9.98 -6.81 -6.70
N THR A 32 -10.47 -6.00 -7.64
CA THR A 32 -10.27 -4.55 -7.63
C THR A 32 -10.99 -3.89 -6.46
N VAL A 33 -12.23 -4.29 -6.17
CA VAL A 33 -13.01 -3.79 -5.03
C VAL A 33 -12.34 -4.18 -3.72
N MET A 34 -11.97 -5.45 -3.56
CA MET A 34 -11.28 -5.93 -2.36
C MET A 34 -9.94 -5.22 -2.14
N SER A 35 -9.13 -5.06 -3.19
CA SER A 35 -7.87 -4.32 -3.12
C SER A 35 -8.08 -2.86 -2.71
N TYR A 36 -9.13 -2.22 -3.23
CA TYR A 36 -9.48 -0.85 -2.84
C TYR A 36 -9.85 -0.73 -1.37
N LEU A 37 -10.70 -1.63 -0.86
CA LEU A 37 -11.06 -1.68 0.56
C LEU A 37 -9.85 -1.98 1.44
N ALA A 38 -8.96 -2.89 1.03
CA ALA A 38 -7.73 -3.19 1.74
C ALA A 38 -6.78 -1.99 1.82
N MET A 39 -6.66 -1.19 0.75
CA MET A 39 -5.88 0.06 0.77
C MET A 39 -6.44 1.08 1.76
N LEU A 40 -7.76 1.30 1.75
CA LEU A 40 -8.42 2.20 2.70
C LEU A 40 -8.26 1.71 4.15
N GLY A 41 -8.45 0.40 4.38
CA GLY A 41 -8.25 -0.23 5.67
C GLY A 41 -6.81 -0.11 6.16
N GLY A 42 -5.83 -0.31 5.27
CA GLY A 42 -4.41 -0.13 5.59
C GLY A 42 -4.08 1.28 6.06
N VAL A 43 -4.58 2.31 5.36
CA VAL A 43 -4.39 3.71 5.77
C VAL A 43 -5.06 4.01 7.12
N ALA A 44 -6.29 3.52 7.33
CA ALA A 44 -7.00 3.70 8.59
C ALA A 44 -6.28 3.05 9.77
N VAL A 45 -5.80 1.80 9.59
CA VAL A 45 -5.01 1.06 10.58
C VAL A 45 -3.70 1.78 10.89
N MET A 46 -2.98 2.24 9.86
CA MET A 46 -1.74 3.01 10.04
C MET A 46 -1.99 4.31 10.79
N GLY A 47 -3.02 5.07 10.44
CA GLY A 47 -3.41 6.29 11.16
C GLY A 47 -3.74 6.03 12.63
N ALA A 48 -4.43 4.92 12.93
CA ALA A 48 -4.74 4.50 14.29
C ALA A 48 -3.47 4.12 15.08
N PHE A 49 -2.53 3.40 14.47
CA PHE A 49 -1.24 3.07 15.09
C PHE A 49 -0.40 4.32 15.36
N ILE A 50 -0.33 5.26 14.41
CA ILE A 50 0.37 6.53 14.60
C ILE A 50 -0.25 7.31 15.78
N HIS A 51 -1.58 7.37 15.87
CA HIS A 51 -2.27 8.03 16.98
C HIS A 51 -2.06 7.30 18.32
N TRP A 52 -2.05 5.96 18.31
CA TRP A 52 -1.77 5.17 19.50
C TRP A 52 -0.33 5.38 20.01
N MET A 53 0.65 5.35 19.11
CA MET A 53 2.05 5.56 19.45
C MET A 53 2.38 7.00 19.83
N ALA A 54 1.68 8.00 19.29
CA ALA A 54 1.90 9.40 19.63
C ALA A 54 1.77 9.66 21.15
N ARG A 55 0.87 8.92 21.82
CA ARG A 55 0.69 8.98 23.28
C ARG A 55 1.94 8.57 24.07
N THR A 56 2.81 7.75 23.50
CA THR A 56 4.08 7.32 24.13
C THR A 56 5.15 8.42 24.06
N TYR A 57 5.05 9.32 23.08
CA TYR A 57 6.01 10.40 22.83
C TYR A 57 5.47 11.78 23.28
N ASP A 58 4.52 11.79 24.23
CA ASP A 58 3.86 12.99 24.78
C ASP A 58 3.20 13.91 23.72
N ALA A 59 2.96 13.39 22.51
CA ALA A 59 2.27 14.09 21.43
C ALA A 59 0.77 13.74 21.44
N ASN A 60 -0.09 14.77 21.37
CA ASN A 60 -1.56 14.62 21.33
C ASN A 60 -2.19 15.07 20.00
N PRO A 61 -1.84 14.44 18.86
CA PRO A 61 -2.51 14.71 17.58
C PRO A 61 -3.93 14.10 17.58
N SER A 62 -4.86 14.74 16.89
CA SER A 62 -6.18 14.13 16.63
C SER A 62 -6.07 12.97 15.65
N LEU A 63 -6.90 11.92 15.83
CA LEU A 63 -6.92 10.74 14.94
C LEU A 63 -7.11 11.13 13.47
N ALA A 64 -7.97 12.12 13.19
CA ALA A 64 -8.18 12.63 11.83
C ALA A 64 -6.88 13.18 11.20
N ARG A 65 -6.04 13.88 11.98
CA ARG A 65 -4.74 14.38 11.49
C ARG A 65 -3.76 13.24 11.26
N CYS A 66 -3.75 12.21 12.10
CA CYS A 66 -2.91 11.03 11.91
C CYS A 66 -3.29 10.24 10.65
N VAL A 67 -4.59 10.08 10.39
CA VAL A 67 -5.08 9.44 9.14
C VAL A 67 -4.74 10.30 7.93
N ALA A 68 -4.89 11.62 8.01
CA ALA A 68 -4.48 12.52 6.93
C ALA A 68 -2.97 12.40 6.66
N PHE A 69 -2.14 12.42 7.70
CA PHE A 69 -0.70 12.21 7.59
C PHE A 69 -0.35 10.86 6.94
N ALA A 70 -0.96 9.76 7.40
CA ALA A 70 -0.79 8.44 6.81
C ALA A 70 -1.20 8.40 5.32
N THR A 71 -2.23 9.17 4.94
CA THR A 71 -2.68 9.27 3.55
C THR A 71 -1.65 10.03 2.70
N TYR A 72 -1.09 11.12 3.21
CA TYR A 72 -0.05 11.88 2.53
C TYR A 72 1.22 11.06 2.34
N THR A 73 1.65 10.31 3.36
CA THR A 73 2.83 9.44 3.25
C THR A 73 2.58 8.24 2.32
N ALA A 74 1.35 7.69 2.27
CA ALA A 74 0.98 6.61 1.36
C ALA A 74 0.72 7.05 -0.10
N THR A 75 0.60 8.35 -0.37
CA THR A 75 0.30 8.88 -1.71
C THR A 75 1.29 8.41 -2.80
N PRO A 76 2.61 8.37 -2.60
CA PRO A 76 3.57 7.86 -3.58
C PRO A 76 3.32 6.39 -3.93
N LEU A 77 2.93 5.56 -2.95
CA LEU A 77 2.55 4.16 -3.18
C LEU A 77 1.29 4.05 -4.05
N PHE A 78 0.30 4.90 -3.81
CA PHE A 78 -0.93 4.92 -4.63
C PHE A 78 -0.65 5.39 -6.07
N ILE A 79 0.18 6.41 -6.24
CA ILE A 79 0.63 6.88 -7.56
C ILE A 79 1.45 5.78 -8.25
N GLY A 80 2.33 5.11 -7.52
CA GLY A 80 3.09 3.95 -8.02
C GLY A 80 2.17 2.84 -8.53
N GLY A 81 0.98 2.68 -7.95
CA GLY A 81 -0.06 1.78 -8.44
C GLY A 81 -0.59 2.08 -9.86
N LEU A 82 -0.31 3.26 -10.44
CA LEU A 82 -0.59 3.55 -11.85
C LEU A 82 0.29 2.72 -12.80
N ALA A 83 1.47 2.29 -12.36
CA ALA A 83 2.33 1.35 -13.09
C ALA A 83 1.59 0.06 -13.46
N ALA A 84 0.57 -0.33 -12.70
CA ALA A 84 -0.25 -1.51 -12.98
C ALA A 84 -1.06 -1.39 -14.29
N LEU A 85 -1.18 -0.20 -14.89
CA LEU A 85 -1.82 -0.01 -16.19
C LEU A 85 -1.05 -0.73 -17.31
N TYR A 86 0.28 -0.77 -17.20
CA TYR A 86 1.14 -1.53 -18.09
C TYR A 86 1.86 -2.62 -17.26
N PRO A 87 1.26 -3.81 -17.10
CA PRO A 87 1.76 -4.90 -16.26
C PRO A 87 3.07 -5.51 -16.82
N HIS A 88 4.16 -4.75 -16.66
CA HIS A 88 5.50 -5.15 -17.02
C HIS A 88 6.36 -5.26 -15.75
N MET A 89 6.99 -6.42 -15.56
CA MET A 89 7.71 -6.77 -14.32
C MET A 89 8.76 -5.71 -13.94
N TRP A 90 9.57 -5.27 -14.90
CA TRP A 90 10.62 -4.27 -14.65
C TRP A 90 10.07 -2.89 -14.30
N LEU A 91 9.00 -2.47 -14.97
CA LEU A 91 8.36 -1.18 -14.70
C LEU A 91 7.78 -1.17 -13.28
N GLY A 92 7.04 -2.22 -12.92
CA GLY A 92 6.50 -2.38 -11.57
C GLY A 92 7.59 -2.41 -10.50
N MET A 93 8.71 -3.09 -10.76
CA MET A 93 9.82 -3.17 -9.81
C MET A 93 10.50 -1.82 -9.59
N ILE A 94 10.80 -1.07 -10.65
CA ILE A 94 11.45 0.25 -10.55
C ILE A 94 10.50 1.26 -9.89
N VAL A 95 9.26 1.36 -10.37
CA VAL A 95 8.27 2.32 -9.84
C VAL A 95 7.89 1.98 -8.41
N GLY A 96 7.69 0.70 -8.10
CA GLY A 96 7.38 0.23 -6.74
C GLY A 96 8.51 0.54 -5.77
N THR A 97 9.75 0.26 -6.15
CA THR A 97 10.93 0.58 -5.31
C THR A 97 11.05 2.08 -5.09
N ALA A 98 10.92 2.88 -6.15
CA ALA A 98 10.97 4.35 -6.05
C ALA A 98 9.86 4.89 -5.13
N ALA A 99 8.64 4.36 -5.25
CA ALA A 99 7.50 4.75 -4.41
C ALA A 99 7.72 4.40 -2.93
N ILE A 100 8.27 3.21 -2.64
CA ILE A 100 8.62 2.80 -1.27
C ILE A 100 9.69 3.72 -0.70
N CYS A 101 10.80 3.92 -1.42
CA CYS A 101 11.88 4.79 -0.97
C CYS A 101 11.39 6.20 -0.67
N TYR A 102 10.53 6.77 -1.53
CA TYR A 102 9.98 8.09 -1.32
C TYR A 102 8.98 8.14 -0.15
N THR A 103 8.17 7.10 0.03
CA THR A 103 7.26 6.98 1.18
C THR A 103 8.03 6.93 2.50
N VAL A 104 9.11 6.15 2.56
CA VAL A 104 10.00 6.08 3.73
C VAL A 104 10.62 7.45 3.98
N TYR A 105 11.14 8.11 2.94
CA TYR A 105 11.68 9.47 3.06
C TYR A 105 10.66 10.47 3.64
N LEU A 106 9.42 10.49 3.11
CA LEU A 106 8.35 11.34 3.62
C LEU A 106 7.98 11.02 5.06
N LEU A 107 8.01 9.75 5.47
CA LEU A 107 7.75 9.35 6.85
C LEU A 107 8.81 9.92 7.80
N TYR A 108 10.10 9.72 7.49
CA TYR A 108 11.20 10.18 8.37
C TYR A 108 11.32 11.69 8.45
N VAL A 109 11.04 12.41 7.35
CA VAL A 109 11.08 13.88 7.35
C VAL A 109 9.77 14.46 7.91
N GLY A 110 8.63 13.88 7.57
CA GLY A 110 7.32 14.43 7.90
C GLY A 110 6.87 14.14 9.32
N LEU A 111 7.19 12.97 9.88
CA LEU A 111 6.69 12.55 11.19
C LEU A 111 7.23 13.41 12.35
N PRO A 112 8.55 13.70 12.44
CA PRO A 112 9.08 14.56 13.50
C PRO A 112 8.51 15.98 13.43
N THR A 113 8.37 16.53 12.22
CA THR A 113 7.77 17.85 11.99
C THR A 113 6.28 17.88 12.33
N PHE A 114 5.54 16.83 11.97
CA PHE A 114 4.11 16.71 12.26
C PHE A 114 3.83 16.59 13.77
N MET A 115 4.65 15.82 14.49
CA MET A 115 4.51 15.59 15.93
C MET A 115 5.19 16.67 16.79
N ASN A 116 6.00 17.54 16.19
CA ASN A 116 6.79 18.57 16.87
C ASN A 116 7.70 18.01 17.99
N ILE A 117 8.38 16.90 17.69
CA ILE A 117 9.30 16.20 18.60
C ILE A 117 10.76 16.38 18.17
N PRO A 118 11.74 16.26 19.09
CA PRO A 118 13.16 16.29 18.76
C PRO A 118 13.52 15.25 17.70
N GLN A 119 14.52 15.54 16.85
CA GLN A 119 14.87 14.64 15.74
C GLN A 119 15.34 13.25 16.20
N ASP A 120 15.99 13.16 17.36
CA ASP A 120 16.46 11.89 17.92
C ASP A 120 15.30 10.95 18.28
N GLU A 121 14.25 11.50 18.91
CA GLU A 121 13.02 10.75 19.23
C GLU A 121 12.19 10.46 17.97
N GLY A 122 12.15 11.44 17.05
CA GLY A 122 11.47 11.32 15.77
C GLY A 122 12.02 10.22 14.87
N PHE A 123 13.34 9.96 14.92
CA PHE A 123 13.97 8.86 14.19
C PHE A 123 13.50 7.48 14.72
N LEU A 124 13.47 7.30 16.05
CA LEU A 124 12.99 6.08 16.68
C LEU A 124 11.49 5.86 16.43
N PHE A 125 10.69 6.93 16.51
CA PHE A 125 9.27 6.85 16.25
C PHE A 125 9.00 6.50 14.77
N SER A 126 9.65 7.18 13.82
CA SER A 126 9.50 6.90 12.39
C SER A 126 9.89 5.46 12.03
N SER A 127 10.99 4.96 12.61
CA SER A 127 11.44 3.58 12.42
C SER A 127 10.44 2.56 12.94
N SER A 128 9.84 2.84 14.10
CA SER A 128 8.81 1.99 14.69
C SER A 128 7.52 1.99 13.86
N VAL A 129 7.08 3.16 13.37
CA VAL A 129 5.92 3.25 12.46
C VAL A 129 6.19 2.52 11.14
N LEU A 130 7.41 2.61 10.60
CA LEU A 130 7.81 1.85 9.42
C LEU A 130 7.72 0.34 9.66
N ALA A 131 8.21 -0.15 10.81
CA ALA A 131 8.12 -1.56 11.18
C ALA A 131 6.66 -2.03 11.29
N VAL A 132 5.78 -1.23 11.92
CA VAL A 132 4.34 -1.52 11.94
C VAL A 132 3.77 -1.55 10.53
N GLY A 133 4.14 -0.60 9.67
CA GLY A 133 3.72 -0.57 8.27
C GLY A 133 4.09 -1.84 7.49
N LEU A 134 5.29 -2.36 7.72
CA LEU A 134 5.73 -3.62 7.13
C LEU A 134 4.91 -4.80 7.64
N VAL A 135 4.62 -4.88 8.94
CA VAL A 135 3.78 -5.93 9.53
C VAL A 135 2.36 -5.87 8.96
N VAL A 136 1.78 -4.67 8.86
CA VAL A 136 0.45 -4.46 8.27
C VAL A 136 0.43 -4.88 6.80
N LEU A 137 1.46 -4.53 6.03
CA LEU A 137 1.60 -4.95 4.63
C LEU A 137 1.61 -6.48 4.51
N VAL A 138 2.45 -7.17 5.30
CA VAL A 138 2.54 -8.63 5.30
C VAL A 138 1.22 -9.26 5.74
N ALA A 139 0.54 -8.69 6.75
CA ALA A 139 -0.77 -9.16 7.20
C ALA A 139 -1.83 -9.06 6.09
N ILE A 140 -1.86 -7.94 5.34
CA ILE A 140 -2.76 -7.77 4.19
C ILE A 140 -2.44 -8.79 3.09
N MET A 141 -1.15 -9.04 2.82
CA MET A 141 -0.74 -10.07 1.84
C MET A 141 -1.19 -11.47 2.26
N ALA A 142 -0.95 -11.86 3.52
CA ALA A 142 -1.39 -13.15 4.05
C ALA A 142 -2.92 -13.29 4.01
N PHE A 143 -3.65 -12.25 4.41
CA PHE A 143 -5.11 -12.22 4.32
C PHE A 143 -5.60 -12.40 2.88
N THR A 144 -4.96 -11.74 1.92
CA THR A 144 -5.29 -11.86 0.50
C THR A 144 -5.13 -13.31 0.01
N VAL A 145 -4.03 -13.99 0.39
CA VAL A 145 -3.79 -15.39 0.04
C VAL A 145 -4.85 -16.32 0.65
N ILE A 146 -5.23 -16.09 1.91
CA ILE A 146 -6.29 -16.86 2.58
C ILE A 146 -7.62 -16.69 1.83
N VAL A 147 -7.99 -15.46 1.50
CA VAL A 147 -9.22 -15.16 0.74
C VAL A 147 -9.23 -15.87 -0.61
N TRP A 148 -8.10 -15.91 -1.31
CA TRP A 148 -7.97 -16.67 -2.56
C TRP A 148 -8.15 -18.18 -2.33
N GLY A 149 -7.61 -18.72 -1.24
CA GLY A 149 -7.79 -20.12 -0.84
C GLY A 149 -9.23 -20.51 -0.50
N LEU A 150 -10.07 -19.54 -0.11
CA LEU A 150 -11.50 -19.74 0.17
C LEU A 150 -12.39 -19.74 -1.10
N GLY A 151 -11.79 -19.69 -2.30
CA GLY A 151 -12.51 -19.77 -3.58
C GLY A 151 -12.70 -18.44 -4.29
N VAL A 152 -12.12 -17.35 -3.76
CA VAL A 152 -12.17 -16.00 -4.33
C VAL A 152 -10.85 -15.68 -5.05
N GLY A 153 -10.31 -16.66 -5.78
CA GLY A 153 -9.05 -16.54 -6.51
C GLY A 153 -9.21 -15.87 -7.89
N PRO A 154 -8.09 -15.46 -8.52
CA PRO A 154 -8.11 -14.97 -9.89
C PRO A 154 -8.57 -16.06 -10.86
N VAL A 155 -9.56 -15.74 -11.71
CA VAL A 155 -10.02 -16.63 -12.78
C VAL A 155 -9.49 -16.11 -14.09
N TYR A 156 -8.57 -16.87 -14.69
CA TYR A 156 -7.93 -16.52 -15.95
C TYR A 156 -8.83 -16.80 -17.15
N THR A 157 -8.71 -16.00 -18.20
CA THR A 157 -9.31 -16.31 -19.50
C THR A 157 -8.48 -17.43 -20.18
N ASN A 158 -9.16 -18.40 -20.82
CA ASN A 158 -8.51 -19.46 -21.60
C ASN A 158 -7.62 -18.91 -22.72
#